data_AF-A0A669BA50-F1
#
_entry.id   AF-A0A669BA50-F1
#
_cell.length_a   1.000
_cell.length_b   1.000
_cell.length_c   1.000
_cell.angle_alpha   90.00
_cell.angle_beta   90.00
_cell.angle_gamma   90.00
#
_symmetry.space_group_name_H-M   'P 1'
#
loop_
_entity.id
_entity.type
_entity.pdbx_description
1 polymer ?
#
loop_
_entity_poly.entity_id
_entity_poly.type
_entity_poly.pdbx_seq_one_letter_code
_entity_poly.pdbx_strand_id
1 'polypeptide(L)'
;YFLTAPPKPNVTLQPSRTQIHSGETVTVRCEIQGGEGAQWTYEWRQGQLNIHHISSEFRISSAAESDGGEYSCRGRRSSSWTEWSDIITLRVTVPIKPTVTLQPSWPQIYSGETVTVRCEIQGGEGAQWTYEWRAAKLNTPPTSSEYRITVTESDSGGYICRGTRNYFSTQWSDTITLIVSSKPKAELRADRTAVPVGGSVTLTCSVNPSSSSSSGWKYYWYSDGKSYEPVRNEQISVSEGGVYSCRGGRGEPVYYTEDSESVRIDTTVSNRPVVTLYPNWSEIYRGETITVRCEIHGGDTEWDYEWEINSIKKPPNQNEYKIKSASSSNSGNYRCKGRMKSSQYKTTEWSDSVTLTVSDNKPRPVLTVSPSWLSPGASVTLNCEVEHPSAGWSFYWYKAVPDLSEKSSSYELLPDGSGTAQDSYIIHGQTHTAGYVCRAGRGDPEYHTDHSQPKFVWSAGQFVSLCPFNELMLGHHFYSPGFRPLKSHLHDNPLSLFILKLPKRKTEVNIFLSLCDQTKLNFLVFFSYFSVFI
;
A
#
# COMPACT_ATOMS: atom_id res chain seq x y z
N TYR A 1 -2.96 -12.45 115.35
CA TYR A 1 -3.32 -12.12 113.96
C TYR A 1 -2.35 -12.83 113.05
N PHE A 2 -2.73 -13.99 112.52
CA PHE A 2 -1.94 -14.64 111.47
C PHE A 2 -2.24 -13.93 110.15
N LEU A 3 -1.28 -13.18 109.63
CA LEU A 3 -1.31 -12.69 108.25
C LEU A 3 -1.13 -13.92 107.35
N THR A 4 -2.22 -14.57 106.98
CA THR A 4 -2.21 -15.52 105.86
C THR A 4 -1.78 -14.74 104.62
N ALA A 5 -0.71 -15.18 103.96
CA ALA A 5 -0.24 -14.55 102.74
C ALA A 5 -1.38 -14.47 101.71
N PRO A 6 -1.53 -13.36 100.97
CA PRO A 6 -2.59 -13.24 99.99
C PRO A 6 -2.48 -14.37 98.95
N PRO A 7 -3.60 -14.98 98.53
CA PRO A 7 -3.58 -16.08 97.58
C PRO A 7 -3.01 -15.63 96.23
N LYS A 8 -2.12 -16.45 95.64
CA LYS A 8 -1.52 -16.16 94.34
C LYS A 8 -2.53 -16.50 93.22
N PRO A 9 -2.82 -15.55 92.31
CA PRO A 9 -3.64 -15.83 91.14
C PRO A 9 -2.91 -16.70 90.11
N ASN A 10 -3.66 -17.53 89.39
CA ASN A 10 -3.20 -18.37 88.30
C ASN A 10 -3.94 -18.00 87.00
N VAL A 11 -3.22 -17.80 85.90
CA VAL A 11 -3.82 -17.49 84.60
C VAL A 11 -3.86 -18.72 83.74
N THR A 12 -5.04 -19.02 83.19
CA THR A 12 -5.27 -20.15 82.29
C THR A 12 -5.89 -19.67 80.97
N LEU A 13 -5.67 -20.43 79.91
CA LEU A 13 -6.31 -20.21 78.61
C LEU A 13 -7.42 -21.24 78.40
N GLN A 14 -8.54 -20.81 77.84
CA GLN A 14 -9.61 -21.68 77.37
C GLN A 14 -9.90 -21.40 75.89
N PRO A 15 -9.61 -22.35 74.98
CA PRO A 15 -8.99 -23.67 75.21
C PRO A 15 -7.54 -23.54 75.72
N SER A 16 -7.00 -24.58 76.38
CA SER A 16 -5.66 -24.58 77.02
C SER A 16 -4.47 -24.62 76.05
N ARG A 17 -4.58 -23.92 74.91
CA ARG A 17 -3.58 -23.81 73.86
C ARG A 17 -2.98 -22.40 73.89
N THR A 18 -1.65 -22.32 73.85
CA THR A 18 -0.91 -21.05 73.83
C THR A 18 -0.75 -20.47 72.42
N GLN A 19 -1.15 -21.21 71.38
CA GLN A 19 -1.19 -20.78 69.99
C GLN A 19 -2.62 -20.88 69.46
N ILE A 20 -3.14 -19.77 68.92
CA ILE A 20 -4.46 -19.66 68.30
C ILE A 20 -4.36 -19.00 66.92
N HIS A 21 -5.34 -19.25 66.07
CA HIS A 21 -5.44 -18.60 64.76
C HIS A 21 -6.25 -17.31 64.85
N SER A 22 -5.93 -16.35 63.98
CA SER A 22 -6.73 -15.11 63.88
C SER A 22 -8.20 -15.44 63.57
N GLY A 23 -9.12 -14.74 64.26
CA GLY A 23 -10.57 -14.98 64.17
C GLY A 23 -11.12 -16.02 65.15
N GLU A 24 -10.27 -16.85 65.78
CA GLU A 24 -10.70 -17.78 66.82
C GLU A 24 -11.05 -17.05 68.12
N THR A 25 -11.95 -17.66 68.92
CA THR A 25 -12.27 -17.17 70.26
C THR A 25 -11.33 -17.80 71.28
N VAL A 26 -10.68 -16.98 72.10
CA VAL A 26 -9.95 -17.43 73.28
C VAL A 26 -10.43 -16.69 74.51
N THR A 27 -10.51 -17.39 75.63
CA THR A 27 -10.79 -16.77 76.93
C THR A 27 -9.58 -16.92 77.83
N VAL A 28 -9.04 -15.81 78.30
CA VAL A 28 -7.99 -15.77 79.32
C VAL A 28 -8.68 -15.70 80.68
N ARG A 29 -8.45 -16.68 81.55
CA ARG A 29 -9.12 -16.80 82.86
C ARG A 29 -8.12 -16.61 83.99
N CYS A 30 -8.54 -15.92 85.04
CA CYS A 30 -7.75 -15.66 86.24
C CYS A 30 -8.42 -16.33 87.45
N GLU A 31 -7.78 -17.35 87.98
CA GLU A 31 -8.27 -18.15 89.11
C GLU A 31 -7.43 -17.86 90.36
N ILE A 32 -8.08 -17.50 91.47
CA ILE A 32 -7.41 -17.20 92.74
C ILE A 32 -7.67 -18.37 93.70
N GLN A 33 -6.64 -19.16 93.99
CA GLN A 33 -6.76 -20.36 94.82
C GLN A 33 -7.23 -20.02 96.25
N GLY A 34 -8.25 -20.72 96.76
CA GLY A 34 -8.82 -20.46 98.09
C GLY A 34 -9.80 -19.28 98.16
N GLY A 35 -10.22 -18.73 97.00
CA GLY A 35 -11.15 -17.59 96.88
C GLY A 35 -12.60 -17.94 96.52
N GLU A 36 -13.01 -19.20 96.55
CA GLU A 36 -14.36 -19.64 96.14
C GLU A 36 -15.46 -18.93 96.97
N GLY A 37 -16.37 -18.23 96.28
CA GLY A 37 -17.47 -17.47 96.90
C GLY A 37 -17.15 -16.02 97.32
N ALA A 38 -15.92 -15.53 97.12
CA ALA A 38 -15.57 -14.14 97.40
C ALA A 38 -15.73 -13.21 96.17
N GLN A 39 -16.24 -11.98 96.37
CA GLN A 39 -16.31 -10.95 95.33
C GLN A 39 -14.93 -10.30 95.12
N TRP A 40 -14.23 -10.70 94.06
CA TRP A 40 -12.96 -10.12 93.63
C TRP A 40 -13.16 -9.11 92.50
N THR A 41 -12.37 -8.05 92.50
CA THR A 41 -12.19 -7.16 91.34
C THR A 41 -10.86 -7.48 90.69
N TYR A 42 -10.84 -7.68 89.37
CA TYR A 42 -9.63 -8.10 88.66
C TYR A 42 -8.95 -6.93 87.96
N GLU A 43 -7.64 -7.06 87.75
CA GLU A 43 -6.85 -6.18 86.91
C GLU A 43 -5.95 -7.03 86.01
N TRP A 44 -5.90 -6.69 84.73
CA TRP A 44 -5.20 -7.45 83.70
C TRP A 44 -4.06 -6.63 83.09
N ARG A 45 -2.99 -7.30 82.68
CA ARG A 45 -1.90 -6.70 81.91
C ARG A 45 -1.51 -7.58 80.73
N GLN A 46 -1.20 -6.95 79.61
CA GLN A 46 -0.62 -7.56 78.41
C GLN A 46 0.74 -6.90 78.15
N GLY A 47 1.83 -7.63 78.45
CA GLY A 47 3.19 -7.11 78.48
C GLY A 47 3.36 -5.99 79.51
N GLN A 48 3.51 -4.75 79.01
CA GLN A 48 3.62 -3.53 79.82
C GLN A 48 2.33 -2.69 79.83
N LEU A 49 1.30 -3.06 79.06
CA LEU A 49 0.05 -2.32 78.97
C LEU A 49 -0.96 -2.85 80.00
N ASN A 50 -1.58 -1.96 80.77
CA ASN A 50 -2.69 -2.31 81.66
C ASN A 50 -3.99 -2.34 80.86
N ILE A 51 -4.70 -3.47 80.94
CA ILE A 51 -6.01 -3.66 80.31
C ILE A 51 -7.07 -3.35 81.37
N HIS A 52 -7.91 -2.35 81.09
CA HIS A 52 -9.00 -1.97 81.99
C HIS A 52 -10.18 -2.96 81.90
N HIS A 53 -9.97 -4.17 82.42
CA HIS A 53 -10.98 -5.22 82.50
C HIS A 53 -11.10 -5.73 83.94
N ILE A 54 -12.33 -5.81 84.47
CA ILE A 54 -12.57 -6.04 85.91
C ILE A 54 -13.12 -7.43 86.25
N SER A 55 -13.40 -8.25 85.24
CA SER A 55 -13.91 -9.62 85.38
C SER A 55 -12.78 -10.64 85.47
N SER A 56 -13.07 -11.80 86.08
CA SER A 56 -12.19 -12.97 86.17
C SER A 56 -11.88 -13.63 84.83
N GLU A 57 -12.68 -13.33 83.80
CA GLU A 57 -12.52 -13.87 82.45
C GLU A 57 -12.42 -12.73 81.44
N PHE A 58 -11.37 -12.73 80.62
CA PHE A 58 -11.19 -11.82 79.49
C PHE A 58 -11.38 -12.59 78.18
N ARG A 59 -12.51 -12.35 77.51
CA ARG A 59 -12.91 -13.07 76.29
C ARG A 59 -12.57 -12.27 75.05
N ILE A 60 -11.72 -12.84 74.21
CA ILE A 60 -11.35 -12.33 72.89
C ILE A 60 -12.18 -13.10 71.88
N SER A 61 -13.26 -12.48 71.37
CA SER A 61 -14.22 -13.17 70.50
C SER A 61 -13.69 -13.42 69.09
N SER A 62 -12.82 -12.55 68.58
CA SER A 62 -12.18 -12.67 67.27
C SER A 62 -10.75 -12.17 67.39
N ALA A 63 -9.81 -13.09 67.59
CA ALA A 63 -8.42 -12.73 67.87
C ALA A 63 -7.74 -12.05 66.65
N ALA A 64 -7.13 -10.90 66.88
CA ALA A 64 -6.22 -10.21 65.96
C ALA A 64 -4.77 -10.51 66.33
N GLU A 65 -3.83 -10.31 65.40
CA GLU A 65 -2.38 -10.50 65.67
C GLU A 65 -1.90 -9.64 66.84
N SER A 66 -2.47 -8.43 67.01
CA SER A 66 -2.23 -7.52 68.14
C SER A 66 -2.66 -8.06 69.50
N ASP A 67 -3.55 -9.05 69.53
CA ASP A 67 -3.99 -9.68 70.79
C ASP A 67 -2.98 -10.72 71.29
N GLY A 68 -1.96 -11.04 70.49
CA GLY A 68 -0.81 -11.83 70.94
C GLY A 68 0.01 -11.09 71.99
N GLY A 69 0.61 -11.81 72.93
CA GLY A 69 1.47 -11.22 73.96
C GLY A 69 1.47 -11.98 75.28
N GLU A 70 2.00 -11.32 76.30
CA GLU A 70 2.22 -11.87 77.65
C GLU A 70 1.13 -11.40 78.61
N TYR A 71 0.24 -12.30 79.04
CA TYR A 71 -0.88 -11.97 79.93
C TYR A 71 -0.56 -12.29 81.39
N SER A 72 -0.91 -11.39 82.30
CA SER A 72 -0.98 -11.67 83.75
C SER A 72 -2.12 -10.91 84.41
N CYS A 73 -2.56 -11.41 85.57
CA CYS A 73 -3.68 -10.84 86.32
C CYS A 73 -3.34 -10.65 87.80
N ARG A 74 -4.06 -9.76 88.47
CA ARG A 74 -4.14 -9.70 89.93
C ARG A 74 -5.55 -9.41 90.40
N GLY A 75 -5.86 -9.81 91.62
CA GLY A 75 -7.17 -9.58 92.26
C GLY A 75 -7.08 -8.56 93.39
N ARG A 76 -8.15 -7.79 93.56
CA ARG A 76 -8.39 -6.92 94.71
C ARG A 76 -9.57 -7.41 95.52
N ARG A 77 -9.40 -7.49 96.84
CA ARG A 77 -10.49 -7.71 97.79
C ARG A 77 -10.41 -6.64 98.87
N SER A 78 -11.46 -5.82 98.99
CA SER A 78 -11.47 -4.64 99.87
C SER A 78 -10.27 -3.71 99.58
N SER A 79 -9.37 -3.51 100.54
CA SER A 79 -8.15 -2.70 100.41
C SER A 79 -6.89 -3.48 100.01
N SER A 80 -6.96 -4.80 99.91
CA SER A 80 -5.77 -5.65 99.69
C SER A 80 -5.71 -6.18 98.26
N TRP A 81 -4.53 -6.07 97.66
CA TRP A 81 -4.20 -6.66 96.36
C TRP A 81 -3.44 -7.96 96.55
N THR A 82 -3.68 -8.91 95.66
CA THR A 82 -2.79 -10.06 95.49
C THR A 82 -1.51 -9.63 94.77
N GLU A 83 -0.49 -10.48 94.82
CA GLU A 83 0.61 -10.40 93.85
C GLU A 83 0.08 -10.67 92.43
N TRP A 84 0.87 -10.28 91.43
CA TRP A 84 0.60 -10.64 90.04
C TRP A 84 0.77 -12.15 89.84
N SER A 85 -0.07 -12.71 88.97
CA SER A 85 0.09 -14.08 88.51
C SER A 85 1.40 -14.28 87.75
N ASP A 86 1.74 -15.56 87.52
CA ASP A 86 2.72 -15.90 86.49
C ASP A 86 2.22 -15.48 85.10
N ILE A 87 3.16 -15.23 84.19
CA ILE A 87 2.88 -14.78 82.83
C ILE A 87 2.51 -15.98 81.95
N ILE A 88 1.46 -15.84 81.15
CA ILE A 88 1.13 -16.76 80.07
C ILE A 88 1.27 -16.08 78.71
N THR A 89 1.97 -16.71 77.76
CA THR A 89 2.15 -16.15 76.42
C THR A 89 1.07 -16.69 75.47
N LEU A 90 0.30 -15.79 74.87
CA LEU A 90 -0.62 -16.09 73.78
C LEU A 90 0.03 -15.70 72.45
N ARG A 91 0.11 -16.65 71.51
CA ARG A 91 0.58 -16.40 70.13
C ARG A 91 -0.61 -16.46 69.19
N VAL A 92 -0.94 -15.35 68.56
CA VAL A 92 -1.96 -15.29 67.50
C VAL A 92 -1.24 -15.34 66.16
N THR A 93 -1.54 -16.35 65.35
CA THR A 93 -0.94 -16.52 64.01
C THR A 93 -2.00 -16.39 62.93
N VAL A 94 -1.70 -15.65 61.85
CA VAL A 94 -2.58 -15.58 60.67
C VAL A 94 -2.44 -16.88 59.85
N PRO A 95 -3.53 -17.61 59.59
CA PRO A 95 -3.45 -18.82 58.78
C PRO A 95 -3.14 -18.49 57.31
N ILE A 96 -2.03 -19.02 56.79
CA ILE A 96 -1.60 -18.79 55.40
C ILE A 96 -2.60 -19.45 54.44
N LYS A 97 -3.09 -18.68 53.45
CA LYS A 97 -3.95 -19.18 52.37
C LYS A 97 -3.15 -19.43 51.09
N PRO A 98 -3.14 -20.65 50.54
CA PRO A 98 -2.55 -20.89 49.23
C PRO A 98 -3.40 -20.31 48.10
N THR A 99 -2.76 -19.99 46.98
CA THR A 99 -3.40 -19.56 45.73
C THR A 99 -3.23 -20.64 44.67
N VAL A 100 -4.30 -21.00 43.96
CA VAL A 100 -4.24 -21.95 42.85
C VAL A 100 -4.32 -21.19 41.53
N THR A 101 -3.40 -21.50 40.61
CA THR A 101 -3.33 -20.90 39.28
C THR A 101 -3.26 -21.97 38.19
N LEU A 102 -3.69 -21.58 36.98
CA LEU A 102 -3.59 -22.41 35.77
C LEU A 102 -2.49 -21.86 34.87
N GLN A 103 -1.62 -22.75 34.41
CA GLN A 103 -0.55 -22.43 33.49
C GLN A 103 -0.61 -23.39 32.28
N PRO A 104 -0.81 -22.86 31.05
CA PRO A 104 -1.09 -21.47 30.71
C PRO A 104 -2.48 -21.00 31.17
N SER A 105 -2.64 -19.71 31.42
CA SER A 105 -3.91 -19.11 31.85
C SER A 105 -4.86 -18.85 30.67
N TRP A 106 -5.10 -19.88 29.86
CA TRP A 106 -5.99 -19.77 28.70
C TRP A 106 -7.45 -19.62 29.14
N PRO A 107 -8.25 -18.79 28.45
CA PRO A 107 -9.65 -18.56 28.81
C PRO A 107 -10.52 -19.80 28.58
N GLN A 108 -10.15 -20.62 27.60
CA GLN A 108 -10.83 -21.86 27.24
C GLN A 108 -9.80 -22.97 27.07
N ILE A 109 -10.09 -24.13 27.65
CA ILE A 109 -9.24 -25.32 27.60
C ILE A 109 -10.00 -26.44 26.87
N TYR A 110 -9.29 -27.20 26.04
CA TYR A 110 -9.85 -28.25 25.22
C TYR A 110 -9.28 -29.62 25.57
N SER A 111 -10.07 -30.67 25.36
CA SER A 111 -9.66 -32.05 25.54
C SER A 111 -8.41 -32.36 24.70
N GLY A 112 -7.40 -32.96 25.33
CA GLY A 112 -6.08 -33.27 24.78
C GLY A 112 -5.01 -32.20 25.03
N GLU A 113 -5.36 -31.02 25.55
CA GLU A 113 -4.39 -30.00 25.92
C GLU A 113 -3.63 -30.38 27.20
N THR A 114 -2.39 -29.91 27.33
CA THR A 114 -1.59 -30.12 28.55
C THR A 114 -1.54 -28.82 29.34
N VAL A 115 -2.13 -28.83 30.53
CA VAL A 115 -2.15 -27.70 31.47
C VAL A 115 -1.55 -28.10 32.80
N THR A 116 -0.97 -27.13 33.50
CA THR A 116 -0.43 -27.31 34.85
C THR A 116 -1.29 -26.52 35.83
N VAL A 117 -1.85 -27.22 36.82
CA VAL A 117 -2.46 -26.59 37.99
C VAL A 117 -1.36 -26.39 39.04
N ARG A 118 -1.11 -25.15 39.45
CA ARG A 118 -0.04 -24.79 40.38
C ARG A 118 -0.65 -24.26 41.68
N CYS A 119 -0.15 -24.75 42.81
CA CYS A 119 -0.49 -24.27 44.15
C CYS A 119 0.68 -23.47 44.71
N GLU A 120 0.45 -22.19 45.01
CA GLU A 120 1.45 -21.27 45.52
C GLU A 120 1.14 -20.88 46.97
N ILE A 121 2.10 -21.06 47.86
CA ILE A 121 2.02 -20.68 49.27
C ILE A 121 2.96 -19.48 49.49
N GLN A 122 2.38 -18.30 49.69
CA GLN A 122 3.13 -17.05 49.88
C GLN A 122 3.98 -17.10 51.16
N GLY A 123 5.23 -16.63 51.08
CA GLY A 123 6.19 -16.63 52.21
C GLY A 123 6.89 -17.97 52.48
N GLY A 124 6.79 -18.93 51.56
CA GLY A 124 7.33 -20.29 51.68
C GLY A 124 8.58 -20.60 50.85
N GLU A 125 9.26 -19.60 50.29
CA GLU A 125 10.47 -19.82 49.47
C GLU A 125 11.55 -20.58 50.27
N GLY A 126 11.95 -21.76 49.78
CA GLY A 126 12.93 -22.64 50.45
C GLY A 126 12.37 -23.60 51.51
N ALA A 127 11.06 -23.57 51.79
CA ALA A 127 10.41 -24.52 52.69
C ALA A 127 9.92 -25.78 51.96
N GLN A 128 10.25 -26.97 52.47
CA GLN A 128 9.70 -28.24 51.97
C GLN A 128 8.25 -28.40 52.46
N TRP A 129 7.29 -28.06 51.61
CA TRP A 129 5.87 -28.30 51.82
C TRP A 129 5.44 -29.63 51.19
N THR A 130 4.59 -30.38 51.88
CA THR A 130 3.84 -31.49 51.31
C THR A 130 2.47 -30.97 50.89
N TYR A 131 2.11 -31.14 49.62
CA TYR A 131 0.86 -30.62 49.08
C TYR A 131 -0.24 -31.70 49.11
N GLU A 132 -1.44 -31.28 49.47
CA GLU A 132 -2.65 -32.07 49.43
C GLU A 132 -3.62 -31.39 48.47
N TRP A 133 -4.08 -32.13 47.47
CA TRP A 133 -5.03 -31.66 46.48
C TRP A 133 -6.38 -32.34 46.68
N ARG A 134 -7.46 -31.57 46.58
CA ARG A 134 -8.81 -32.11 46.38
C ARG A 134 -9.32 -31.60 45.05
N ALA A 135 -9.61 -32.57 44.19
CA ALA A 135 -10.33 -32.34 42.95
C ALA A 135 -11.47 -33.34 42.90
N ALA A 136 -12.56 -32.98 42.24
CA ALA A 136 -13.81 -33.76 42.26
C ALA A 136 -13.67 -35.23 41.80
N LYS A 137 -12.60 -35.58 41.07
CA LYS A 137 -12.44 -36.90 40.44
C LYS A 137 -11.00 -37.47 40.42
N LEU A 138 -10.05 -36.93 41.19
CA LEU A 138 -8.70 -37.51 41.21
C LEU A 138 -8.68 -38.82 42.02
N ASN A 139 -8.42 -39.95 41.35
CA ASN A 139 -8.21 -41.24 42.03
C ASN A 139 -6.91 -41.27 42.86
N THR A 140 -5.87 -40.55 42.41
CA THR A 140 -4.58 -40.43 43.11
C THR A 140 -4.09 -38.97 43.07
N PRO A 141 -4.41 -38.15 44.08
CA PRO A 141 -3.96 -36.76 44.12
C PRO A 141 -2.42 -36.65 44.20
N PRO A 142 -1.81 -35.72 43.45
CA PRO A 142 -0.37 -35.49 43.50
C PRO A 142 0.04 -34.90 44.86
N THR A 143 1.30 -35.09 45.25
CA THR A 143 1.88 -34.51 46.48
C THR A 143 2.77 -33.28 46.21
N SER A 144 2.89 -32.90 44.94
CA SER A 144 3.70 -31.78 44.44
C SER A 144 2.91 -30.47 44.45
N SER A 145 3.63 -29.35 44.44
CA SER A 145 3.07 -28.00 44.22
C SER A 145 2.45 -27.82 42.84
N GLU A 146 2.85 -28.66 41.89
CA GLU A 146 2.40 -28.61 40.51
C GLU A 146 1.81 -29.94 40.08
N TYR A 147 0.68 -29.86 39.38
CA TYR A 147 0.04 -30.99 38.75
C TYR A 147 -0.15 -30.75 37.26
N ARG A 148 0.67 -31.41 36.44
CA ARG A 148 0.58 -31.38 34.98
C ARG A 148 -0.38 -32.46 34.49
N ILE A 149 -1.40 -32.07 33.74
CA ILE A 149 -2.49 -32.93 33.28
C ILE A 149 -2.65 -32.76 31.77
N THR A 150 -2.76 -33.86 31.04
CA THR A 150 -3.35 -33.85 29.69
C THR A 150 -4.85 -34.02 29.85
N VAL A 151 -5.60 -32.94 29.69
CA VAL A 151 -6.98 -32.87 30.15
C VAL A 151 -7.94 -33.60 29.23
N THR A 152 -9.00 -34.12 29.83
CA THR A 152 -10.18 -34.70 29.18
C THR A 152 -11.42 -34.00 29.70
N GLU A 153 -12.57 -34.17 29.04
CA GLU A 153 -13.85 -33.63 29.53
C GLU A 153 -14.16 -34.08 30.97
N SER A 154 -13.72 -35.29 31.35
CA SER A 154 -13.92 -35.81 32.70
C SER A 154 -13.11 -35.12 33.79
N ASP A 155 -12.05 -34.38 33.43
CA ASP A 155 -11.22 -33.61 34.38
C ASP A 155 -11.85 -32.25 34.74
N SER A 156 -12.98 -31.88 34.11
CA SER A 156 -13.71 -30.66 34.48
C SER A 156 -14.19 -30.71 35.94
N GLY A 157 -13.96 -29.64 36.69
CA GLY A 157 -14.32 -29.58 38.10
C GLY A 157 -13.56 -28.54 38.90
N GLY A 158 -13.83 -28.51 40.21
CA GLY A 158 -13.14 -27.64 41.16
C GLY A 158 -11.84 -28.26 41.66
N TYR A 159 -10.77 -27.46 41.69
CA TYR A 159 -9.47 -27.82 42.24
C TYR A 159 -9.16 -26.91 43.44
N ILE A 160 -8.85 -27.52 44.58
CA ILE A 160 -8.36 -26.84 45.77
C ILE A 160 -7.09 -27.52 46.28
N CYS A 161 -6.18 -26.73 46.86
CA CYS A 161 -4.95 -27.24 47.45
C CYS A 161 -4.78 -26.78 48.90
N ARG A 162 -3.95 -27.52 49.62
CA ARG A 162 -3.45 -27.18 50.95
C ARG A 162 -2.02 -27.67 51.09
N GLY A 163 -1.15 -26.87 51.70
CA GLY A 163 0.19 -27.29 52.11
C GLY A 163 0.26 -27.69 53.58
N THR A 164 1.02 -28.74 53.87
CA THR A 164 1.37 -29.18 55.22
C THR A 164 2.88 -29.26 55.38
N ARG A 165 3.39 -28.82 56.53
CA ARG A 165 4.81 -28.85 56.89
C ARG A 165 4.96 -29.12 58.39
N ASN A 166 5.60 -30.24 58.74
CA ASN A 166 5.73 -30.70 60.13
C ASN A 166 4.35 -30.73 60.82
N TYR A 167 4.14 -29.89 61.85
CA TYR A 167 2.89 -29.76 62.60
C TYR A 167 1.98 -28.62 62.12
N PHE A 168 2.35 -27.93 61.04
CA PHE A 168 1.61 -26.77 60.52
C PHE A 168 0.91 -27.13 59.21
N SER A 169 -0.39 -26.84 59.12
CA SER A 169 -1.17 -26.92 57.88
C SER A 169 -1.74 -25.56 57.55
N THR A 170 -1.67 -25.21 56.27
CA THR A 170 -2.34 -24.03 55.71
C THR A 170 -3.86 -24.24 55.68
N GLN A 171 -4.63 -23.17 55.47
CA GLN A 171 -6.03 -23.31 55.09
C GLN A 171 -6.16 -23.83 53.65
N TRP A 172 -7.34 -24.31 53.26
CA TRP A 172 -7.60 -24.64 51.87
C TRP A 172 -7.60 -23.37 51.02
N SER A 173 -7.09 -23.50 49.78
CA SER A 173 -7.19 -22.43 48.78
C SER A 173 -8.63 -22.15 48.40
N ASP A 174 -8.85 -21.05 47.69
CA ASP A 174 -10.08 -20.88 46.91
C ASP A 174 -10.16 -21.94 45.80
N THR A 175 -11.38 -22.28 45.42
CA THR A 175 -11.65 -23.25 44.35
C THR A 175 -11.46 -22.59 42.99
N ILE A 176 -10.57 -23.14 42.16
CA ILE A 176 -10.52 -22.82 40.73
C ILE A 176 -11.31 -23.86 39.95
N THR A 177 -12.16 -23.42 39.03
CA THR A 177 -12.96 -24.32 38.19
C THR A 177 -12.28 -24.48 36.84
N LEU A 178 -11.88 -25.72 36.53
CA LEU A 178 -11.42 -26.11 35.21
C LEU A 178 -12.63 -26.53 34.37
N ILE A 179 -12.80 -25.91 33.20
CA ILE A 179 -13.84 -26.25 32.23
C ILE A 179 -13.14 -26.74 30.98
N VAL A 180 -13.35 -28.01 30.63
CA VAL A 180 -12.76 -28.65 29.46
C VAL A 180 -13.84 -28.88 28.42
N SER A 181 -13.64 -28.38 27.21
CA SER A 181 -14.55 -28.60 26.07
C SER A 181 -13.99 -29.63 25.10
N SER A 182 -14.85 -30.13 24.22
CA SER A 182 -14.47 -31.01 23.12
C SER A 182 -13.45 -30.34 22.20
N LYS A 183 -12.65 -31.15 21.49
CA LYS A 183 -11.64 -30.67 20.55
C LYS A 183 -12.25 -29.66 19.54
N PRO A 184 -11.65 -28.47 19.35
CA PRO A 184 -12.18 -27.48 18.43
C PRO A 184 -11.74 -27.76 17.00
N LYS A 185 -12.52 -27.22 16.05
CA LYS A 185 -12.22 -27.25 14.62
C LYS A 185 -11.84 -25.86 14.13
N ALA A 186 -10.80 -25.79 13.30
CA ALA A 186 -10.40 -24.54 12.66
C ALA A 186 -11.40 -24.15 11.55
N GLU A 187 -11.54 -22.85 11.33
CA GLU A 187 -12.43 -22.29 10.32
C GLU A 187 -11.60 -21.46 9.32
N LEU A 188 -11.71 -21.81 8.04
CA LEU A 188 -11.03 -21.16 6.94
C LEU A 188 -12.02 -20.30 6.14
N ARG A 189 -11.69 -19.02 5.96
CA ARG A 189 -12.47 -18.07 5.16
C ARG A 189 -11.60 -17.47 4.07
N ALA A 190 -12.13 -17.41 2.86
CA ALA A 190 -11.50 -16.70 1.74
C ALA A 190 -12.30 -15.41 1.46
N ASP A 191 -11.60 -14.31 1.23
CA ASP A 191 -12.25 -13.06 0.78
C ASP A 191 -12.90 -13.23 -0.60
N ARG A 192 -12.27 -14.04 -1.47
CA ARG A 192 -12.72 -14.37 -2.82
C ARG A 192 -12.31 -15.80 -3.16
N THR A 193 -13.04 -16.46 -4.05
CA THR A 193 -12.73 -17.83 -4.50
C THR A 193 -11.97 -17.87 -5.83
N ALA A 194 -11.64 -16.71 -6.41
CA ALA A 194 -10.91 -16.61 -7.67
C ALA A 194 -9.83 -15.53 -7.63
N VAL A 195 -8.61 -15.86 -8.09
CA VAL A 195 -7.47 -14.94 -8.11
C VAL A 195 -7.55 -13.98 -9.30
N PRO A 196 -7.68 -12.65 -9.10
CA PRO A 196 -7.68 -11.69 -10.19
C PRO A 196 -6.31 -11.63 -10.88
N VAL A 197 -6.28 -11.21 -12.15
CA VAL A 197 -5.06 -11.14 -12.97
C VAL A 197 -3.99 -10.30 -12.27
N GLY A 198 -2.84 -10.90 -11.98
CA GLY A 198 -1.73 -10.20 -11.30
C GLY A 198 -2.03 -9.79 -9.85
N GLY A 199 -3.11 -10.30 -9.24
CA GLY A 199 -3.46 -10.05 -7.85
C GLY A 199 -3.35 -11.30 -6.97
N SER A 200 -3.90 -11.20 -5.76
CA SER A 200 -3.90 -12.28 -4.76
C SER A 200 -5.24 -12.36 -4.05
N VAL A 201 -5.57 -13.53 -3.53
CA VAL A 201 -6.69 -13.81 -2.64
C VAL A 201 -6.18 -13.84 -1.20
N THR A 202 -6.95 -13.29 -0.26
CA THR A 202 -6.61 -13.34 1.17
C THR A 202 -7.38 -14.46 1.84
N LEU A 203 -6.66 -15.43 2.40
CA LEU A 203 -7.21 -16.50 3.21
C LEU A 203 -7.03 -16.16 4.69
N THR A 204 -8.07 -16.34 5.50
CA THR A 204 -8.07 -16.10 6.95
C THR A 204 -8.43 -17.39 7.68
N CYS A 205 -7.58 -17.82 8.62
CA CYS A 205 -7.82 -18.97 9.48
C CYS A 205 -8.15 -18.51 10.89
N SER A 206 -9.14 -19.13 11.53
CA SER A 206 -9.57 -18.79 12.89
C SER A 206 -9.98 -20.03 13.69
N VAL A 207 -9.84 -19.97 15.01
CA VAL A 207 -10.34 -21.00 15.96
C VAL A 207 -11.23 -20.29 16.98
N ASN A 208 -12.46 -20.78 17.15
CA ASN A 208 -13.42 -20.16 18.08
C ASN A 208 -13.32 -20.75 19.51
N PRO A 209 -13.41 -19.90 20.56
CA PRO A 209 -13.67 -18.47 20.51
C PRO A 209 -12.45 -17.65 20.08
N SER A 210 -12.73 -16.57 19.35
CA SER A 210 -11.84 -15.80 18.49
C SER A 210 -10.50 -15.43 19.12
N SER A 211 -9.50 -15.27 18.25
CA SER A 211 -8.08 -14.98 18.48
C SER A 211 -7.77 -13.73 19.32
N SER A 212 -8.17 -13.75 20.58
CA SER A 212 -7.56 -12.89 21.59
C SER A 212 -6.09 -13.27 21.74
N SER A 213 -5.19 -12.30 21.87
CA SER A 213 -3.74 -12.56 22.04
C SER A 213 -3.44 -13.46 23.24
N SER A 214 -4.38 -13.61 24.17
CA SER A 214 -4.37 -14.55 25.29
C SER A 214 -4.56 -16.03 24.93
N SER A 215 -5.05 -16.36 23.74
CA SER A 215 -5.33 -17.75 23.34
C SER A 215 -4.08 -18.50 22.82
N GLY A 216 -3.01 -17.79 22.42
CA GLY A 216 -1.72 -18.39 22.05
C GLY A 216 -1.69 -19.25 20.79
N TRP A 217 -2.71 -19.13 19.91
CA TRP A 217 -2.81 -19.90 18.67
C TRP A 217 -1.76 -19.49 17.64
N LYS A 218 -1.19 -20.48 16.96
CA LYS A 218 -0.41 -20.35 15.73
C LYS A 218 -1.12 -21.14 14.62
N TYR A 219 -1.15 -20.61 13.40
CA TYR A 219 -1.86 -21.24 12.31
C TYR A 219 -0.91 -21.94 11.35
N TYR A 220 -1.30 -23.13 10.93
CA TYR A 220 -0.57 -23.98 10.01
C TYR A 220 -1.42 -24.14 8.74
N TRP A 221 -0.81 -23.90 7.60
CA TRP A 221 -1.48 -23.81 6.30
C TRP A 221 -1.05 -24.93 5.37
N TYR A 222 -2.00 -25.46 4.61
CA TYR A 222 -1.81 -26.56 3.68
C TYR A 222 -2.40 -26.20 2.32
N SER A 223 -1.70 -26.53 1.23
CA SER A 223 -2.24 -26.51 -0.14
C SER A 223 -1.89 -27.79 -0.88
N ASP A 224 -2.84 -28.39 -1.59
CA ASP A 224 -2.61 -29.50 -2.53
C ASP A 224 -1.64 -30.61 -2.01
N GLY A 225 -1.74 -30.95 -0.72
CA GLY A 225 -0.90 -31.96 -0.07
C GLY A 225 0.53 -31.52 0.30
N LYS A 226 0.92 -30.26 0.06
CA LYS A 226 2.17 -29.64 0.52
C LYS A 226 1.90 -28.73 1.73
N SER A 227 2.81 -28.78 2.70
CA SER A 227 2.81 -27.88 3.85
C SER A 227 3.62 -26.62 3.56
N TYR A 228 3.05 -25.43 3.77
CA TYR A 228 3.83 -24.20 3.81
C TYR A 228 4.49 -24.03 5.20
N GLU A 229 5.61 -23.30 5.24
CA GLU A 229 6.23 -22.93 6.52
C GLU A 229 5.26 -22.10 7.38
N PRO A 230 5.31 -22.27 8.72
CA PRO A 230 4.35 -21.66 9.64
C PRO A 230 4.42 -20.15 9.59
N VAL A 231 3.41 -19.51 8.98
CA VAL A 231 3.25 -18.06 9.04
C VAL A 231 2.61 -17.73 10.39
N ARG A 232 3.23 -16.83 11.16
CA ARG A 232 2.66 -16.34 12.44
C ARG A 232 1.36 -15.54 12.28
N ASN A 233 0.95 -15.27 11.05
CA ASN A 233 -0.20 -14.44 10.74
C ASN A 233 -1.44 -15.31 10.52
N GLU A 234 -2.57 -14.83 11.02
CA GLU A 234 -3.90 -15.44 10.83
C GLU A 234 -4.37 -15.36 9.38
N GLN A 235 -3.67 -14.56 8.56
CA GLN A 235 -3.96 -14.33 7.16
C GLN A 235 -2.75 -14.62 6.29
N ILE A 236 -3.02 -15.19 5.12
CA ILE A 236 -2.05 -15.38 4.04
C ILE A 236 -2.63 -14.84 2.73
N SER A 237 -1.76 -14.31 1.87
CA SER A 237 -2.13 -13.89 0.51
C SER A 237 -1.61 -14.91 -0.49
N VAL A 238 -2.50 -15.47 -1.31
CA VAL A 238 -2.19 -16.52 -2.29
C VAL A 238 -2.49 -16.03 -3.71
N SER A 239 -1.54 -16.23 -4.62
CA SER A 239 -1.68 -15.91 -6.06
C SER A 239 -1.89 -17.16 -6.93
N GLU A 240 -1.71 -18.34 -6.35
CA GLU A 240 -1.87 -19.63 -7.05
C GLU A 240 -3.23 -20.24 -6.71
N GLY A 241 -3.93 -20.76 -7.71
CA GLY A 241 -5.11 -21.59 -7.50
C GLY A 241 -4.72 -22.94 -6.90
N GLY A 242 -5.64 -23.55 -6.16
CA GLY A 242 -5.41 -24.79 -5.42
C GLY A 242 -6.46 -25.03 -4.34
N VAL A 243 -6.36 -26.15 -3.64
CA VAL A 243 -7.22 -26.47 -2.49
C VAL A 243 -6.45 -26.17 -1.20
N TYR A 244 -6.98 -25.24 -0.42
CA TYR A 244 -6.35 -24.76 0.82
C TYR A 244 -7.09 -25.26 2.05
N SER A 245 -6.35 -25.63 3.10
CA SER A 245 -6.88 -25.91 4.44
C SER A 245 -5.94 -25.36 5.51
N CYS A 246 -6.43 -25.21 6.74
CA CYS A 246 -5.63 -24.73 7.86
C CYS A 246 -5.96 -25.45 9.16
N ARG A 247 -5.05 -25.39 10.14
CA ARG A 247 -5.30 -25.81 11.52
C ARG A 247 -4.60 -24.90 12.53
N GLY A 248 -5.14 -24.80 13.73
CA GLY A 248 -4.52 -24.08 14.84
C GLY A 248 -3.62 -24.99 15.66
N GLY A 249 -2.54 -24.45 16.21
CA GLY A 249 -1.74 -25.13 17.22
C GLY A 249 -1.20 -24.22 18.32
N ARG A 250 -1.17 -24.73 19.56
CA ARG A 250 -0.67 -24.00 20.75
C ARG A 250 -0.14 -24.95 21.83
N GLY A 251 0.62 -24.39 22.78
CA GLY A 251 1.19 -25.14 23.91
C GLY A 251 2.50 -25.87 23.59
N GLU A 252 3.09 -26.48 24.62
CA GLU A 252 4.32 -27.28 24.54
C GLU A 252 4.13 -28.58 25.35
N PRO A 253 3.98 -29.76 24.71
CA PRO A 253 4.04 -29.99 23.26
C PRO A 253 2.85 -29.37 22.51
N VAL A 254 3.02 -29.13 21.21
CA VAL A 254 2.01 -28.46 20.38
C VAL A 254 0.74 -29.32 20.27
N TYR A 255 -0.36 -28.80 20.82
CA TYR A 255 -1.71 -29.30 20.59
C TYR A 255 -2.22 -28.77 19.26
N TYR A 256 -2.86 -29.63 18.44
CA TYR A 256 -3.46 -29.24 17.17
C TYR A 256 -4.98 -29.40 17.19
N THR A 257 -5.68 -28.43 16.61
CA THR A 257 -7.13 -28.51 16.34
C THR A 257 -7.44 -29.59 15.30
N GLU A 258 -8.72 -29.85 15.05
CA GLU A 258 -9.12 -30.49 13.79
C GLU A 258 -8.84 -29.54 12.61
N ASP A 259 -8.56 -30.14 11.45
CA ASP A 259 -8.32 -29.41 10.21
C ASP A 259 -9.61 -28.71 9.76
N SER A 260 -9.47 -27.54 9.15
CA SER A 260 -10.58 -26.80 8.59
C SER A 260 -11.21 -27.52 7.41
N GLU A 261 -12.46 -27.16 7.10
CA GLU A 261 -12.99 -27.44 5.76
C GLU A 261 -12.10 -26.80 4.71
N SER A 262 -11.91 -27.48 3.59
CA SER A 262 -11.04 -27.01 2.53
C SER A 262 -11.75 -25.99 1.63
N VAL A 263 -11.00 -25.00 1.14
CA VAL A 263 -11.49 -23.99 0.21
C VAL A 263 -10.72 -24.10 -1.09
N ARG A 264 -11.45 -24.21 -2.20
CA ARG A 264 -10.88 -24.23 -3.54
C ARG A 264 -10.78 -22.80 -4.08
N ILE A 265 -9.57 -22.40 -4.45
CA ILE A 265 -9.29 -21.13 -5.12
C ILE A 265 -8.99 -21.42 -6.58
N ASP A 266 -9.77 -20.83 -7.48
CA ASP A 266 -9.57 -20.97 -8.92
C ASP A 266 -8.67 -19.84 -9.45
N THR A 267 -7.74 -20.16 -10.34
CA THR A 267 -6.96 -19.14 -11.05
C THR A 267 -7.76 -18.62 -12.24
N THR A 268 -8.23 -17.38 -12.18
CA THR A 268 -8.74 -16.72 -13.40
C THR A 268 -7.56 -16.28 -14.26
N VAL A 269 -7.10 -17.18 -15.15
CA VAL A 269 -6.22 -16.80 -16.25
C VAL A 269 -7.04 -15.89 -17.18
N SER A 270 -6.76 -14.59 -17.18
CA SER A 270 -7.30 -13.70 -18.21
C SER A 270 -6.62 -14.02 -19.52
N ASN A 271 -7.16 -15.03 -20.21
CA ASN A 271 -6.91 -15.32 -21.60
C ASN A 271 -7.50 -14.25 -22.54
N ARG A 272 -7.68 -13.01 -22.08
CA ARG A 272 -8.26 -11.93 -22.88
C ARG A 272 -7.23 -11.49 -23.94
N PRO A 273 -7.52 -11.67 -25.23
CA PRO A 273 -6.65 -11.19 -26.30
C PRO A 273 -6.63 -9.67 -26.36
N VAL A 274 -5.46 -9.09 -26.65
CA VAL A 274 -5.26 -7.65 -26.89
C VAL A 274 -4.65 -7.48 -28.28
N VAL A 275 -5.27 -6.63 -29.10
CA VAL A 275 -4.71 -6.26 -30.42
C VAL A 275 -3.88 -5.00 -30.28
N THR A 276 -2.67 -5.01 -30.83
CA THR A 276 -1.76 -3.86 -30.87
C THR A 276 -1.28 -3.58 -32.28
N LEU A 277 -0.94 -2.32 -32.56
CA LEU A 277 -0.35 -1.88 -33.83
C LEU A 277 1.12 -1.56 -33.60
N TYR A 278 1.98 -2.07 -34.48
CA TYR A 278 3.40 -1.76 -34.48
C TYR A 278 3.87 -1.24 -35.85
N PRO A 279 4.36 0.02 -35.92
CA PRO A 279 4.32 1.03 -34.86
C PRO A 279 2.89 1.42 -34.46
N ASN A 280 2.72 2.19 -33.38
CA ASN A 280 1.39 2.50 -32.79
C ASN A 280 0.56 3.53 -33.60
N TRP A 281 0.58 3.42 -34.92
CA TRP A 281 -0.09 4.35 -35.84
C TRP A 281 -1.48 3.82 -36.21
N SER A 282 -2.53 4.55 -35.83
CA SER A 282 -3.91 4.27 -36.27
C SER A 282 -4.19 4.69 -37.70
N GLU A 283 -3.35 5.57 -38.27
CA GLU A 283 -3.45 6.06 -39.64
C GLU A 283 -2.10 5.93 -40.37
N ILE A 284 -2.14 5.28 -41.53
CA ILE A 284 -1.00 5.07 -42.42
C ILE A 284 -1.36 5.44 -43.86
N TYR A 285 -0.36 5.56 -44.71
CA TYR A 285 -0.51 5.91 -46.12
C TYR A 285 -0.26 4.72 -47.04
N ARG A 286 -0.83 4.79 -48.24
CA ARG A 286 -0.64 3.74 -49.25
C ARG A 286 0.85 3.50 -49.52
N GLY A 287 1.27 2.24 -49.37
CA GLY A 287 2.65 1.78 -49.53
C GLY A 287 3.43 1.61 -48.23
N GLU A 288 2.97 2.15 -47.09
CA GLU A 288 3.63 1.99 -45.80
C GLU A 288 3.57 0.54 -45.27
N THR A 289 4.48 0.22 -44.35
CA THR A 289 4.51 -1.06 -43.64
C THR A 289 4.00 -0.90 -42.22
N ILE A 290 3.08 -1.78 -41.79
CA ILE A 290 2.62 -1.88 -40.40
C ILE A 290 2.40 -3.34 -40.02
N THR A 291 2.57 -3.66 -38.73
CA THR A 291 2.26 -4.97 -38.17
C THR A 291 1.08 -4.85 -37.22
N VAL A 292 0.05 -5.66 -37.44
CA VAL A 292 -1.05 -5.86 -36.48
C VAL A 292 -0.73 -7.11 -35.67
N ARG A 293 -0.65 -7.02 -34.35
CA ARG A 293 -0.32 -8.13 -33.46
C ARG A 293 -1.48 -8.42 -32.50
N CYS A 294 -1.73 -9.70 -32.26
CA CYS A 294 -2.64 -10.19 -31.23
C CYS A 294 -1.82 -10.84 -30.12
N GLU A 295 -1.92 -10.31 -28.90
CA GLU A 295 -1.23 -10.82 -27.72
C GLU A 295 -2.27 -11.44 -26.77
N ILE A 296 -2.06 -12.71 -26.41
CA ILE A 296 -2.92 -13.43 -25.45
C ILE A 296 -2.05 -13.76 -24.24
N HIS A 297 -2.35 -13.12 -23.12
CA HIS A 297 -1.65 -13.40 -21.86
C HIS A 297 -2.24 -14.68 -21.24
N GLY A 298 -1.41 -15.71 -21.05
CA GLY A 298 -1.88 -16.96 -20.44
C GLY A 298 -0.90 -18.12 -20.55
N GLY A 299 0.19 -18.10 -19.78
CA GLY A 299 1.11 -19.24 -19.60
C GLY A 299 1.71 -19.85 -20.88
N ASP A 300 2.39 -20.98 -20.73
CA ASP A 300 3.09 -21.73 -21.79
C ASP A 300 2.10 -22.52 -22.69
N THR A 301 1.09 -21.82 -23.21
CA THR A 301 0.00 -22.43 -23.99
C THR A 301 0.10 -21.99 -25.45
N GLU A 302 0.09 -22.96 -26.37
CA GLU A 302 0.02 -22.69 -27.80
C GLU A 302 -1.41 -22.37 -28.25
N TRP A 303 -1.56 -21.27 -29.00
CA TRP A 303 -2.84 -20.77 -29.51
C TRP A 303 -2.89 -20.82 -31.03
N ASP A 304 -4.03 -21.22 -31.57
CA ASP A 304 -4.44 -20.94 -32.94
C ASP A 304 -5.22 -19.62 -32.98
N TYR A 305 -4.78 -18.68 -33.81
CA TYR A 305 -5.34 -17.33 -33.85
C TYR A 305 -6.43 -17.21 -34.90
N GLU A 306 -7.54 -16.58 -34.53
CA GLU A 306 -8.64 -16.24 -35.43
C GLU A 306 -8.87 -14.73 -35.41
N TRP A 307 -8.98 -14.13 -36.60
CA TRP A 307 -9.18 -12.70 -36.78
C TRP A 307 -10.60 -12.40 -37.27
N GLU A 308 -11.24 -11.44 -36.62
CA GLU A 308 -12.48 -10.79 -37.07
C GLU A 308 -12.11 -9.39 -37.57
N ILE A 309 -12.34 -9.19 -38.86
CA ILE A 309 -11.98 -7.96 -39.58
C ILE A 309 -13.15 -7.50 -40.44
N ASN A 310 -13.29 -6.19 -40.62
CA ASN A 310 -14.21 -5.60 -41.59
C ASN A 310 -13.47 -5.02 -42.83
N SER A 311 -12.20 -5.36 -43.01
CA SER A 311 -11.41 -4.99 -44.18
C SER A 311 -11.59 -5.99 -45.33
N ILE A 312 -11.15 -5.63 -46.53
CA ILE A 312 -11.29 -6.48 -47.72
C ILE A 312 -10.25 -7.61 -47.72
N LYS A 313 -9.05 -7.36 -47.15
CA LYS A 313 -7.95 -8.34 -47.10
C LYS A 313 -7.88 -9.02 -45.74
N LYS A 314 -8.14 -10.34 -45.73
CA LYS A 314 -8.09 -11.16 -44.52
C LYS A 314 -6.64 -11.42 -44.03
N PRO A 315 -6.34 -11.20 -42.74
CA PRO A 315 -5.08 -11.62 -42.12
C PRO A 315 -4.90 -13.14 -42.16
N PRO A 316 -3.64 -13.64 -42.13
CA PRO A 316 -3.38 -15.05 -41.87
C PRO A 316 -3.79 -15.42 -40.43
N ASN A 317 -4.07 -16.70 -40.19
CA ASN A 317 -4.36 -17.25 -38.85
C ASN A 317 -3.09 -17.37 -38.01
N GLN A 318 -2.41 -16.25 -37.79
CA GLN A 318 -1.17 -16.13 -37.02
C GLN A 318 -1.32 -15.01 -35.97
N ASN A 319 -0.42 -14.97 -34.98
CA ASN A 319 -0.41 -13.93 -33.96
C ASN A 319 -0.05 -12.54 -34.53
N GLU A 320 0.66 -12.50 -35.66
CA GLU A 320 1.10 -11.28 -36.32
C GLU A 320 0.69 -11.22 -37.78
N TYR A 321 0.23 -10.05 -38.22
CA TYR A 321 -0.05 -9.74 -39.60
C TYR A 321 0.77 -8.53 -40.06
N LYS A 322 1.87 -8.80 -40.77
CA LYS A 322 2.75 -7.78 -41.34
C LYS A 322 2.28 -7.35 -42.73
N ILE A 323 1.73 -6.15 -42.82
CA ILE A 323 1.33 -5.50 -44.07
C ILE A 323 2.56 -4.78 -44.62
N LYS A 324 3.19 -5.31 -45.68
CA LYS A 324 4.41 -4.73 -46.28
C LYS A 324 4.15 -3.54 -47.22
N SER A 325 2.94 -3.45 -47.77
CA SER A 325 2.53 -2.38 -48.68
C SER A 325 1.05 -2.13 -48.48
N ALA A 326 0.76 -1.13 -47.64
CA ALA A 326 -0.61 -0.80 -47.28
C ALA A 326 -1.41 -0.28 -48.46
N SER A 327 -2.69 -0.62 -48.49
CA SER A 327 -3.67 -0.15 -49.47
C SER A 327 -5.00 0.13 -48.77
N SER A 328 -5.88 0.91 -49.37
CA SER A 328 -7.22 1.18 -48.81
C SER A 328 -8.02 -0.10 -48.47
N SER A 329 -7.73 -1.21 -49.14
CA SER A 329 -8.29 -2.54 -48.82
C SER A 329 -7.87 -3.13 -47.45
N ASN A 330 -6.83 -2.59 -46.83
CA ASN A 330 -6.36 -2.95 -45.49
C ASN A 330 -7.02 -2.09 -44.39
N SER A 331 -7.77 -1.05 -44.73
CA SER A 331 -8.48 -0.24 -43.73
C SER A 331 -9.60 -1.04 -43.08
N GLY A 332 -9.70 -0.96 -41.75
CA GLY A 332 -10.74 -1.65 -41.00
C GLY A 332 -10.48 -1.75 -39.49
N ASN A 333 -11.40 -2.41 -38.80
CA ASN A 333 -11.38 -2.77 -37.40
C ASN A 333 -10.85 -4.20 -37.28
N TYR A 334 -9.84 -4.37 -36.44
CA TYR A 334 -9.16 -5.63 -36.19
C TYR A 334 -9.52 -6.12 -34.79
N ARG A 335 -10.05 -7.34 -34.72
CA ARG A 335 -10.27 -8.10 -33.50
C ARG A 335 -9.66 -9.48 -33.64
N CYS A 336 -9.20 -10.04 -32.54
CA CYS A 336 -8.68 -11.40 -32.52
C CYS A 336 -9.25 -12.21 -31.36
N LYS A 337 -9.23 -13.53 -31.51
CA LYS A 337 -9.42 -14.51 -30.44
C LYS A 337 -8.45 -15.67 -30.61
N GLY A 338 -8.13 -16.35 -29.52
CA GLY A 338 -7.32 -17.56 -29.52
C GLY A 338 -8.17 -18.81 -29.33
N ARG A 339 -7.82 -19.88 -30.01
CA ARG A 339 -8.28 -21.25 -29.72
C ARG A 339 -7.11 -22.06 -29.19
N MET A 340 -7.31 -22.74 -28.06
CA MET A 340 -6.24 -23.50 -27.44
C MET A 340 -5.93 -24.76 -28.26
N LYS A 341 -4.66 -25.00 -28.62
CA LYS A 341 -4.30 -26.18 -29.44
C LYS A 341 -4.53 -27.52 -28.74
N SER A 342 -4.24 -27.58 -27.44
CA SER A 342 -4.43 -28.79 -26.63
C SER A 342 -5.91 -29.14 -26.39
N SER A 343 -6.83 -28.19 -26.61
CA SER A 343 -8.25 -28.34 -26.35
C SER A 343 -9.06 -27.44 -27.28
N GLN A 344 -9.42 -27.96 -28.45
CA GLN A 344 -10.10 -27.19 -29.50
C GLN A 344 -11.46 -26.59 -29.09
N TYR A 345 -12.07 -27.10 -28.02
CA TYR A 345 -13.35 -26.61 -27.48
C TYR A 345 -13.20 -25.43 -26.50
N LYS A 346 -11.97 -25.02 -26.16
CA LYS A 346 -11.71 -23.88 -25.27
C LYS A 346 -11.15 -22.69 -26.07
N THR A 347 -11.99 -21.67 -26.27
CA THR A 347 -11.62 -20.42 -26.96
C THR A 347 -11.62 -19.25 -25.99
N THR A 348 -10.82 -18.22 -26.28
CA THR A 348 -10.90 -16.92 -25.62
C THR A 348 -12.15 -16.16 -26.08
N GLU A 349 -12.56 -15.18 -25.28
CA GLU A 349 -13.42 -14.10 -25.78
C GLU A 349 -12.68 -13.30 -26.85
N TRP A 350 -13.43 -12.56 -27.67
CA TRP A 350 -12.85 -11.64 -28.65
C TRP A 350 -12.22 -10.41 -27.99
N SER A 351 -11.13 -9.89 -28.57
CA SER A 351 -10.44 -8.69 -28.10
C SER A 351 -11.29 -7.43 -28.25
N ASP A 352 -10.85 -6.32 -27.67
CA ASP A 352 -11.32 -5.00 -28.11
C ASP A 352 -10.92 -4.76 -29.57
N SER A 353 -11.69 -3.96 -30.29
CA SER A 353 -11.42 -3.62 -31.70
C SER A 353 -10.45 -2.47 -31.82
N VAL A 354 -9.43 -2.63 -32.68
CA VAL A 354 -8.51 -1.56 -33.04
C VAL A 354 -8.72 -1.16 -34.50
N THR A 355 -8.88 0.13 -34.76
CA THR A 355 -9.11 0.66 -36.12
C THR A 355 -7.80 1.06 -36.77
N LEU A 356 -7.57 0.57 -37.99
CA LEU A 356 -6.48 0.97 -38.87
C LEU A 356 -7.08 1.67 -40.10
N THR A 357 -6.61 2.88 -40.39
CA THR A 357 -7.02 3.65 -41.57
C THR A 357 -5.85 3.78 -42.53
N VAL A 358 -6.07 3.44 -43.80
CA VAL A 358 -5.08 3.61 -44.88
C VAL A 358 -5.54 4.70 -45.84
N SER A 359 -4.82 5.82 -45.83
CA SER A 359 -5.06 6.98 -46.68
C SER A 359 -4.34 6.84 -48.02
N ASP A 360 -5.07 6.99 -49.13
CA ASP A 360 -4.51 6.88 -50.49
C ASP A 360 -3.72 8.13 -50.92
N ASN A 361 -3.94 9.27 -50.25
CA ASN A 361 -3.26 10.52 -50.54
C ASN A 361 -1.92 10.60 -49.78
N LYS A 362 -0.84 10.98 -50.48
CA LYS A 362 0.41 11.29 -49.81
C LYS A 362 0.25 12.59 -49.00
N PRO A 363 0.73 12.64 -47.75
CA PRO A 363 0.70 13.87 -46.97
C PRO A 363 1.62 14.90 -47.62
N ARG A 364 1.28 16.18 -47.45
CA ARG A 364 2.07 17.32 -47.94
C ARG A 364 2.53 18.16 -46.75
N PRO A 365 3.84 18.27 -46.51
CA PRO A 365 4.35 19.11 -45.44
C PRO A 365 4.12 20.60 -45.73
N VAL A 366 3.94 21.37 -44.68
CA VAL A 366 3.81 22.83 -44.70
C VAL A 366 5.11 23.45 -44.17
N LEU A 367 5.84 24.14 -45.04
CA LEU A 367 7.04 24.86 -44.67
C LEU A 367 6.70 26.29 -44.22
N THR A 368 7.23 26.67 -43.06
CA THR A 368 7.21 28.03 -42.54
C THR A 368 8.63 28.53 -42.32
N VAL A 369 8.83 29.86 -42.40
CA VAL A 369 10.15 30.49 -42.32
C VAL A 369 10.10 31.70 -41.41
N SER A 370 11.08 31.85 -40.53
CA SER A 370 11.18 32.99 -39.61
C SER A 370 12.63 33.38 -39.32
N PRO A 371 13.03 34.66 -39.50
CA PRO A 371 12.30 35.72 -40.19
C PRO A 371 12.33 35.52 -41.72
N SER A 372 11.34 36.06 -42.44
CA SER A 372 11.32 36.03 -43.92
C SER A 372 12.22 37.09 -44.58
N TRP A 373 12.71 38.05 -43.78
CA TRP A 373 13.57 39.16 -44.20
C TRP A 373 14.81 39.26 -43.30
N LEU A 374 16.00 39.33 -43.90
CA LEU A 374 17.27 39.32 -43.17
C LEU A 374 18.04 40.64 -43.28
N SER A 375 18.73 40.99 -42.18
CA SER A 375 19.90 41.87 -42.19
C SER A 375 21.17 41.03 -42.48
N PRO A 376 22.21 41.60 -43.12
CA PRO A 376 23.44 40.85 -43.43
C PRO A 376 24.02 40.16 -42.17
N GLY A 377 24.17 38.83 -42.22
CA GLY A 377 24.69 38.01 -41.12
C GLY A 377 23.64 37.39 -40.18
N ALA A 378 22.35 37.68 -40.36
CA ALA A 378 21.28 37.04 -39.58
C ALA A 378 20.99 35.60 -40.04
N SER A 379 20.53 34.74 -39.11
CA SER A 379 20.13 33.35 -39.37
C SER A 379 18.62 33.24 -39.63
N VAL A 380 18.21 32.23 -40.39
CA VAL A 380 16.80 31.88 -40.63
C VAL A 380 16.50 30.53 -40.05
N THR A 381 15.36 30.41 -39.38
CA THR A 381 14.80 29.12 -38.98
C THR A 381 13.72 28.70 -39.99
N LEU A 382 13.90 27.54 -40.59
CA LEU A 382 12.88 26.81 -41.35
C LEU A 382 12.15 25.87 -40.39
N ASN A 383 10.82 25.80 -40.44
CA ASN A 383 10.03 24.83 -39.68
C ASN A 383 9.07 24.07 -40.60
N CYS A 384 9.04 22.75 -40.48
CA CYS A 384 8.30 21.85 -41.36
C CYS A 384 7.21 21.10 -40.58
N GLU A 385 5.95 21.39 -40.89
CA GLU A 385 4.81 20.74 -40.23
C GLU A 385 4.19 19.67 -41.13
N VAL A 386 3.88 18.50 -40.57
CA VAL A 386 3.22 17.38 -41.26
C VAL A 386 1.97 17.01 -40.48
N GLU A 387 0.92 16.54 -41.17
CA GLU A 387 -0.25 15.96 -40.50
C GLU A 387 0.18 14.83 -39.56
N HIS A 388 -0.22 14.93 -38.29
CA HIS A 388 0.16 14.02 -37.19
C HIS A 388 1.67 14.01 -36.85
N PRO A 389 2.17 15.05 -36.16
CA PRO A 389 3.59 15.18 -35.80
C PRO A 389 4.11 14.09 -34.85
N SER A 390 3.22 13.41 -34.11
CA SER A 390 3.56 12.35 -33.14
C SER A 390 4.07 11.05 -33.76
N ALA A 391 4.12 10.94 -35.09
CA ALA A 391 4.36 9.67 -35.77
C ALA A 391 5.83 9.36 -36.12
N GLY A 392 6.78 10.07 -35.51
CA GLY A 392 8.21 9.80 -35.68
C GLY A 392 8.73 10.12 -37.08
N TRP A 393 8.39 11.30 -37.58
CA TRP A 393 8.86 11.80 -38.88
C TRP A 393 10.34 12.22 -38.83
N SER A 394 11.08 11.89 -39.88
CA SER A 394 12.40 12.41 -40.20
C SER A 394 12.27 13.49 -41.28
N PHE A 395 12.85 14.66 -41.06
CA PHE A 395 12.73 15.80 -41.96
C PHE A 395 13.96 15.93 -42.87
N TYR A 396 13.69 16.33 -44.11
CA TYR A 396 14.65 16.52 -45.18
C TYR A 396 14.52 17.92 -45.75
N TRP A 397 15.64 18.62 -45.86
CA TRP A 397 15.67 20.05 -46.15
C TRP A 397 16.38 20.33 -47.47
N TYR A 398 15.73 21.06 -48.35
CA TYR A 398 16.22 21.32 -49.70
C TYR A 398 16.23 22.80 -50.03
N LYS A 399 17.24 23.19 -50.82
CA LYS A 399 17.29 24.48 -51.52
C LYS A 399 16.69 24.30 -52.91
N ALA A 400 15.72 25.14 -53.26
CA ALA A 400 15.13 25.17 -54.58
C ALA A 400 16.04 25.98 -55.53
N VAL A 401 16.58 25.31 -56.54
CA VAL A 401 17.42 25.91 -57.58
C VAL A 401 16.57 26.08 -58.85
N PRO A 402 16.39 27.32 -59.35
CA PRO A 402 15.74 27.54 -60.63
C PRO A 402 16.64 27.00 -61.75
N ASP A 403 16.20 25.96 -62.44
CA ASP A 403 16.86 25.52 -63.67
C ASP A 403 16.39 26.44 -64.82
N LEU A 404 17.35 27.01 -65.55
CA LEU A 404 17.09 27.92 -66.67
C LEU A 404 16.71 27.17 -67.96
N SER A 405 16.76 25.84 -67.97
CA SER A 405 16.59 25.02 -69.18
C SER A 405 15.26 24.25 -69.27
N GLU A 406 14.58 23.97 -68.16
CA GLU A 406 13.27 23.31 -68.14
C GLU A 406 12.37 23.88 -67.03
N LYS A 407 11.05 23.81 -67.22
CA LYS A 407 10.01 24.34 -66.31
C LYS A 407 9.94 23.62 -64.94
N SER A 408 11.05 23.11 -64.41
CA SER A 408 11.12 22.39 -63.14
C SER A 408 12.19 23.01 -62.22
N SER A 409 11.91 23.07 -60.92
CA SER A 409 12.89 23.45 -59.91
C SER A 409 13.65 22.20 -59.47
N SER A 410 14.98 22.22 -59.57
CA SER A 410 15.80 21.17 -58.96
C SER A 410 15.95 21.43 -57.46
N TYR A 411 16.03 20.36 -56.67
CA TYR A 411 16.12 20.43 -55.21
C TYR A 411 17.48 19.89 -54.76
N GLU A 412 18.32 20.76 -54.21
CA GLU A 412 19.61 20.39 -53.64
C GLU A 412 19.47 20.20 -52.13
N LEU A 413 19.93 19.07 -51.60
CA LEU A 413 19.88 18.78 -50.17
C LEU A 413 20.81 19.73 -49.41
N LEU A 414 20.31 20.33 -48.32
CA LEU A 414 21.12 21.22 -47.49
C LEU A 414 22.15 20.44 -46.66
N PRO A 415 23.30 21.06 -46.30
CA PRO A 415 24.31 20.44 -45.43
C PRO A 415 23.68 20.00 -44.11
N ASP A 416 23.90 18.76 -43.69
CA ASP A 416 23.30 18.17 -42.47
C ASP A 416 21.76 18.14 -42.44
N GLY A 417 21.10 18.40 -43.58
CA GLY A 417 19.65 18.47 -43.72
C GLY A 417 18.98 17.15 -44.08
N SER A 418 19.66 16.01 -43.87
CA SER A 418 19.15 14.68 -44.22
C SER A 418 18.67 13.93 -42.99
N GLY A 419 17.37 13.61 -42.93
CA GLY A 419 16.82 12.71 -41.92
C GLY A 419 16.89 13.26 -40.48
N THR A 420 16.69 14.57 -40.30
CA THR A 420 16.71 15.19 -38.98
C THR A 420 15.43 14.85 -38.21
N ALA A 421 15.54 14.38 -36.96
CA ALA A 421 14.36 14.22 -36.10
C ALA A 421 13.74 15.58 -35.71
N GLN A 422 14.53 16.66 -35.80
CA GLN A 422 14.05 18.02 -35.57
C GLN A 422 13.23 18.51 -36.77
N ASP A 423 12.06 19.05 -36.48
CA ASP A 423 11.16 19.72 -37.41
C ASP A 423 11.60 21.14 -37.78
N SER A 424 12.69 21.63 -37.17
CA SER A 424 13.30 22.93 -37.44
C SER A 424 14.74 22.82 -37.94
N TYR A 425 15.12 23.65 -38.92
CA TYR A 425 16.48 23.74 -39.45
C TYR A 425 16.95 25.20 -39.54
N ILE A 426 18.15 25.49 -39.05
CA ILE A 426 18.70 26.85 -39.02
C ILE A 426 19.72 27.04 -40.14
N ILE A 427 19.51 28.05 -40.97
CA ILE A 427 20.44 28.45 -42.02
C ILE A 427 21.24 29.66 -41.54
N HIS A 428 22.56 29.55 -41.59
CA HIS A 428 23.48 30.62 -41.23
C HIS A 428 24.05 31.31 -42.47
N GLY A 429 24.23 32.64 -42.38
CA GLY A 429 25.03 33.40 -43.35
C GLY A 429 24.45 33.50 -44.76
N GLN A 430 23.13 33.38 -44.93
CA GLN A 430 22.50 33.55 -46.25
C GLN A 430 22.62 35.00 -46.73
N THR A 431 23.29 35.21 -47.86
CA THR A 431 23.52 36.56 -48.44
C THR A 431 22.60 36.89 -49.60
N HIS A 432 22.00 35.88 -50.25
CA HIS A 432 21.16 36.04 -51.44
C HIS A 432 19.75 35.48 -51.23
N THR A 433 18.79 35.98 -52.00
CA THR A 433 17.42 35.43 -52.01
C THR A 433 17.44 33.97 -52.45
N ALA A 434 16.85 33.08 -51.66
CA ALA A 434 16.79 31.64 -51.94
C ALA A 434 15.43 31.05 -51.58
N GLY A 435 15.00 30.05 -52.35
CA GLY A 435 13.81 29.25 -52.07
C GLY A 435 14.16 27.97 -51.32
N TYR A 436 13.32 27.57 -50.37
CA TYR A 436 13.49 26.37 -49.56
C TYR A 436 12.25 25.49 -49.63
N VAL A 437 12.46 24.19 -49.50
CA VAL A 437 11.43 23.15 -49.50
C VAL A 437 11.78 22.12 -48.43
N CYS A 438 10.78 21.59 -47.73
CA CYS A 438 10.97 20.45 -46.84
C CYS A 438 10.18 19.22 -47.31
N ARG A 439 10.64 18.05 -46.87
CA ARG A 439 10.00 16.75 -47.07
C ARG A 439 10.14 15.94 -45.78
N ALA A 440 9.19 15.06 -45.48
CA ALA A 440 9.30 14.16 -44.34
C ALA A 440 9.36 12.69 -44.80
N GLY A 441 9.97 11.84 -43.98
CA GLY A 441 10.11 10.39 -44.18
C GLY A 441 9.84 9.62 -42.88
N ARG A 442 9.22 8.43 -42.94
CA ARG A 442 9.07 7.53 -41.78
C ARG A 442 8.96 6.06 -42.19
N GLY A 443 9.21 5.15 -41.25
CA GLY A 443 9.07 3.70 -41.45
C GLY A 443 10.29 3.01 -42.09
N ASP A 444 10.21 1.70 -42.25
CA ASP A 444 11.23 0.84 -42.87
C ASP A 444 10.56 -0.18 -43.83
N PRO A 445 10.70 -0.03 -45.17
CA PRO A 445 11.50 0.99 -45.87
C PRO A 445 10.90 2.40 -45.75
N GLU A 446 11.75 3.42 -45.87
CA GLU A 446 11.36 4.81 -45.60
C GLU A 446 10.33 5.33 -46.61
N TYR A 447 9.13 5.62 -46.09
CA TYR A 447 8.06 6.26 -46.84
C TYR A 447 8.23 7.76 -46.76
N HIS A 448 8.36 8.40 -47.92
CA HIS A 448 8.48 9.85 -47.99
C HIS A 448 7.20 10.54 -48.45
N THR A 449 6.94 11.69 -47.84
CA THR A 449 5.89 12.63 -48.23
C THR A 449 6.19 13.27 -49.59
N ASP A 450 5.19 13.99 -50.12
CA ASP A 450 5.43 14.97 -51.18
C ASP A 450 6.31 16.12 -50.65
N HIS A 451 6.89 16.91 -51.55
CA HIS A 451 7.60 18.14 -51.20
C HIS A 451 6.63 19.24 -50.77
N SER A 452 7.04 20.08 -49.82
CA SER A 452 6.28 21.28 -49.44
C SER A 452 6.20 22.29 -50.58
N GLN A 453 5.28 23.24 -50.49
CA GLN A 453 5.35 24.44 -51.35
C GLN A 453 6.63 25.23 -51.00
N PRO A 454 7.33 25.82 -52.00
CA PRO A 454 8.55 26.57 -51.76
C PRO A 454 8.27 27.86 -50.98
N LYS A 455 9.17 28.17 -50.03
CA LYS A 455 9.18 29.45 -49.30
C LYS A 455 10.47 30.20 -49.58
N PHE A 456 10.37 31.51 -49.82
CA PHE A 456 11.50 32.36 -50.16
C PHE A 456 11.92 33.22 -48.97
N VAL A 457 13.23 33.27 -48.74
CA VAL A 457 13.89 34.17 -47.79
C VAL A 457 14.56 35.29 -48.58
N TRP A 458 14.32 36.54 -48.18
CA TRP A 458 14.83 37.73 -48.87
C TRP A 458 16.01 38.35 -48.08
N SER A 459 17.08 38.71 -48.79
CA SER A 459 18.24 39.42 -48.24
C SER A 459 18.36 40.80 -48.88
N ALA A 460 18.46 41.85 -48.05
CA ALA A 460 18.74 43.21 -48.52
C ALA A 460 20.24 43.35 -48.82
N GLY A 461 20.63 43.13 -50.07
CA GLY A 461 21.98 43.43 -50.54
C GLY A 461 22.26 44.94 -50.54
N GLN A 462 23.50 45.30 -50.24
CA GLN A 462 24.04 46.66 -50.25
C GLN A 462 24.01 47.20 -51.71
N PHE A 463 23.03 48.05 -52.05
CA PHE A 463 23.01 48.74 -53.34
C PHE A 463 24.09 49.83 -53.37
N VAL A 464 25.16 49.62 -54.13
CA VAL A 464 26.14 50.66 -54.46
C VAL A 464 25.46 51.66 -55.39
N SER A 465 25.18 52.86 -54.90
CA SER A 465 24.67 53.99 -55.68
C SER A 465 25.73 54.48 -56.67
N LEU A 466 25.43 54.39 -57.97
CA LEU A 466 26.13 55.13 -59.02
C LEU A 466 25.07 55.89 -59.83
N CYS A 467 24.84 57.17 -59.50
CA CYS A 467 24.09 58.08 -60.36
C CYS A 467 25.05 59.14 -60.92
N PRO A 468 25.35 59.14 -62.23
CA PRO A 468 25.72 60.34 -62.96
C PRO A 468 24.46 60.99 -63.58
N PHE A 469 24.43 62.32 -63.55
CA PHE A 469 23.36 63.21 -63.99
C PHE A 469 23.33 63.44 -65.52
N ASN A 470 22.18 63.94 -66.00
CA ASN A 470 21.83 64.48 -67.34
C ASN A 470 21.50 63.45 -68.44
N GLU A 471 20.48 63.62 -69.30
CA GLU A 471 19.80 64.82 -69.80
C GLU A 471 18.38 64.46 -70.32
N LEU A 472 17.48 65.44 -70.42
CA LEU A 472 16.07 65.33 -70.83
C LEU A 472 15.86 64.81 -72.27
N MET A 473 14.70 64.16 -72.53
CA MET A 473 13.73 64.60 -73.55
C MET A 473 12.40 63.82 -73.46
N LEU A 474 11.29 64.55 -73.63
CA LEU A 474 9.90 64.18 -73.41
C LEU A 474 9.34 63.12 -74.38
N GLY A 475 8.34 62.34 -73.93
CA GLY A 475 7.36 61.75 -74.83
C GLY A 475 6.32 60.82 -74.18
N HIS A 476 5.07 61.28 -74.16
CA HIS A 476 3.80 60.53 -74.04
C HIS A 476 3.22 60.17 -72.66
N HIS A 477 2.26 61.02 -72.27
CA HIS A 477 1.20 60.77 -71.31
C HIS A 477 0.29 59.59 -71.73
N PHE A 478 -0.04 58.73 -70.78
CA PHE A 478 -1.33 58.03 -70.73
C PHE A 478 -2.00 58.29 -69.39
N TYR A 479 -3.09 59.07 -69.44
CA TYR A 479 -4.04 59.23 -68.34
C TYR A 479 -4.89 57.96 -68.21
N SER A 480 -5.09 57.47 -66.98
CA SER A 480 -6.31 56.71 -66.63
C SER A 480 -6.92 57.33 -65.36
N PRO A 481 -8.23 57.63 -65.33
CA PRO A 481 -8.85 58.39 -64.26
C PRO A 481 -9.40 57.45 -63.17
N GLY A 482 -9.01 57.64 -61.91
CA GLY A 482 -9.57 56.81 -60.84
C GLY A 482 -8.94 56.88 -59.45
N PHE A 483 -8.31 57.99 -59.05
CA PHE A 483 -7.82 58.13 -57.68
C PHE A 483 -8.31 59.44 -57.05
N ARG A 484 -9.06 59.34 -55.95
CA ARG A 484 -9.29 60.45 -55.01
C ARG A 484 -8.15 60.44 -53.99
N PRO A 485 -7.47 61.56 -53.72
CA PRO A 485 -6.50 61.62 -52.65
C PRO A 485 -7.23 61.63 -51.29
N LEU A 486 -6.87 60.71 -50.39
CA LEU A 486 -7.14 60.90 -48.97
C LEU A 486 -6.07 61.85 -48.41
N LYS A 487 -6.53 62.94 -47.80
CA LYS A 487 -5.71 63.98 -47.17
C LYS A 487 -5.01 63.40 -45.94
N SER A 488 -3.68 63.38 -45.91
CA SER A 488 -2.88 63.08 -44.73
C SER A 488 -2.61 64.37 -43.93
N HIS A 489 -2.68 64.28 -42.60
CA HIS A 489 -2.02 65.24 -41.71
C HIS A 489 -0.61 64.71 -41.42
N LEU A 490 0.40 65.52 -41.73
CA LEU A 490 1.81 65.25 -41.46
C LEU A 490 2.13 65.26 -39.96
N HIS A 491 3.05 64.39 -39.54
CA HIS A 491 4.25 64.80 -38.81
C HIS A 491 5.41 63.79 -39.05
N ASP A 492 6.50 64.33 -39.61
CA ASP A 492 7.92 63.93 -39.54
C ASP A 492 8.32 62.44 -39.47
N ASN A 493 8.56 61.83 -40.65
CA ASN A 493 9.61 60.82 -40.90
C ASN A 493 9.72 60.52 -42.41
N PRO A 494 10.93 60.45 -43.02
CA PRO A 494 11.08 60.33 -44.48
C PRO A 494 11.04 58.86 -44.93
N LEU A 495 9.99 58.13 -44.60
CA LEU A 495 9.68 56.80 -45.14
C LEU A 495 8.16 56.66 -45.21
N SER A 496 7.56 57.16 -46.29
CA SER A 496 6.14 56.92 -46.57
C SER A 496 6.01 55.63 -47.38
N LEU A 497 5.59 54.54 -46.72
CA LEU A 497 5.30 53.26 -47.37
C LEU A 497 3.95 53.36 -48.09
N PHE A 498 3.95 53.27 -49.42
CA PHE A 498 2.72 53.17 -50.21
C PHE A 498 2.53 51.72 -50.67
N ILE A 499 1.54 51.02 -50.11
CA ILE A 499 1.10 49.71 -50.60
C ILE A 499 0.01 49.94 -51.64
N LEU A 500 0.33 49.84 -52.93
CA LEU A 500 -0.65 49.89 -54.01
C LEU A 500 -1.23 48.49 -54.23
N LYS A 501 -2.49 48.29 -53.86
CA LYS A 501 -3.23 47.05 -54.10
C LYS A 501 -3.93 47.15 -55.46
N LEU A 502 -3.37 46.51 -56.49
CA LEU A 502 -4.02 46.46 -57.81
C LEU A 502 -5.19 45.46 -57.79
N PRO A 503 -6.39 45.84 -58.26
CA PRO A 503 -7.50 44.93 -58.31
C PRO A 503 -7.43 44.11 -59.62
N LYS A 504 -7.25 42.81 -59.45
CA LYS A 504 -7.50 41.67 -60.36
C LYS A 504 -6.24 40.85 -60.67
N ARG A 505 -6.31 39.60 -60.22
CA ARG A 505 -5.34 38.48 -60.22
C ARG A 505 -4.50 38.39 -58.94
N LYS A 506 -4.61 37.23 -58.28
CA LYS A 506 -4.11 36.90 -56.93
C LYS A 506 -2.58 36.79 -56.89
N THR A 507 -1.88 37.90 -57.11
CA THR A 507 -0.43 37.97 -56.94
C THR A 507 -0.09 39.31 -56.30
N GLU A 508 0.34 39.29 -55.04
CA GLU A 508 0.83 40.49 -54.37
C GLU A 508 2.21 40.82 -54.92
N VAL A 509 2.32 41.95 -55.62
CA VAL A 509 3.60 42.51 -56.06
C VAL A 509 3.95 43.62 -55.07
N ASN A 510 4.95 43.39 -54.22
CA ASN A 510 5.51 44.44 -53.37
C ASN A 510 6.49 45.27 -54.19
N ILE A 511 6.09 46.50 -54.53
CA ILE A 511 6.95 47.47 -55.22
C ILE A 511 7.56 48.40 -54.18
N PHE A 512 8.89 48.47 -54.13
CA PHE A 512 9.60 49.43 -53.29
C PHE A 512 9.93 50.67 -54.11
N LEU A 513 9.40 51.82 -53.70
CA LEU A 513 9.75 53.12 -54.26
C LEU A 513 10.67 53.84 -53.26
N SER A 514 11.88 54.20 -53.70
CA SER A 514 12.74 55.13 -52.99
C SER A 514 12.55 56.52 -53.59
N LEU A 515 12.13 57.49 -52.78
CA LEU A 515 12.05 58.90 -53.18
C LEU A 515 13.44 59.51 -53.05
N CYS A 516 14.06 59.85 -54.17
CA CYS A 516 15.26 60.67 -54.21
C CYS A 516 14.84 62.10 -54.61
N ASP A 517 14.75 62.98 -53.61
CA ASP A 517 14.60 64.43 -53.69
C ASP A 517 13.18 65.02 -53.97
N GLN A 518 12.81 66.05 -53.19
CA GLN A 518 11.45 66.63 -53.08
C GLN A 518 11.09 67.62 -54.19
N THR A 519 11.99 67.93 -55.13
CA THR A 519 11.73 68.98 -56.12
C THR A 519 11.54 68.51 -57.57
N LYS A 520 11.71 67.22 -57.88
CA LYS A 520 11.32 66.65 -59.20
C LYS A 520 10.86 65.19 -59.06
N LEU A 521 9.58 64.90 -59.30
CA LEU A 521 9.08 63.54 -59.44
C LEU A 521 9.62 62.92 -60.74
N ASN A 522 10.76 62.24 -60.68
CA ASN A 522 11.13 61.24 -61.68
C ASN A 522 10.95 59.86 -61.06
N PHE A 523 10.01 59.08 -61.59
CA PHE A 523 9.79 57.69 -61.19
C PHE A 523 10.77 56.79 -61.95
N LEU A 524 11.70 56.14 -61.25
CA LEU A 524 12.32 54.93 -61.78
C LEU A 524 11.48 53.72 -61.32
N VAL A 525 10.65 53.19 -62.22
CA VAL A 525 9.91 51.94 -61.98
C VAL A 525 10.81 50.78 -62.39
N PHE A 526 11.38 50.05 -61.43
CA PHE A 526 11.96 48.76 -61.71
C PHE A 526 10.83 47.72 -61.81
N PHE A 527 10.53 47.29 -63.03
CA PHE A 527 9.72 46.11 -63.26
C PHE A 527 10.62 44.87 -63.07
N SER A 528 10.52 44.19 -61.93
CA SER A 528 10.91 42.78 -61.90
C SER A 528 9.77 41.97 -62.53
N TYR A 529 9.84 41.76 -63.85
CA TYR A 529 9.00 40.77 -64.51
C TYR A 529 9.46 39.38 -64.07
N PHE A 530 8.82 38.82 -63.04
CA PHE A 530 8.74 37.38 -62.87
C PHE A 530 7.33 36.94 -63.25
N SER A 531 7.18 36.61 -64.53
CA SER A 531 6.00 35.92 -65.04
C SER A 531 5.93 34.52 -64.42
N VAL A 532 5.24 34.39 -63.28
CA VAL A 532 4.76 33.08 -62.82
C VAL A 532 3.44 32.84 -63.55
N PHE A 533 3.50 32.08 -64.64
CA PHE A 533 2.31 31.44 -65.20
C PHE A 533 1.88 30.34 -64.24
N ILE A 534 0.69 30.49 -63.64
CA ILE A 534 -0.08 29.38 -63.06
C ILE A 534 -0.74 28.62 -64.20
#